data_AF-A0A0Q7PEL2-F1
#
_entry.id   AF-A0A0Q7PEL2-F1
#
_cell.length_a   1.000
_cell.length_b   1.000
_cell.length_c   1.000
_cell.angle_alpha   90.00
_cell.angle_beta   90.00
_cell.angle_gamma   90.00
#
_symmetry.space_group_name_H-M   'P 1'
#
loop_
_entity.id
_entity.type
_entity.pdbx_description
1 polymer ?
#
loop_
_entity_poly.entity_id
_entity_poly.type
_entity_poly.pdbx_seq_one_letter_code
_entity_poly.pdbx_strand_id
1 'polypeptide(L)'
;MKPLFLALLGVISLSACAQGPQSGAAGKAPGSQAATAGSTAPTGSVPKAAANTPEAHAIAAIQALNPRVSIDKVRAAPIAGFREAIVQGQVVYVSDDGRYLFLPGPQGALYDVAAKKDLSEQALASVRKDLLKTIPVSERIVFSPPNPKYTVSIFTDVECGYCRKFHSEIAEYNKQGIEVQYIAFPRMGLGSEDHKKMISVWCAPDRKKALTDAKNDRTIPARDCKNTVSMQYDVGQRAGLTGTPMIIAEDGTTVGGYLPPQQLREALDKVARGGKTTAAGGTDPVASTGG
;
A
#
# COMPACT_ATOMS: atom_id res chain seq x y z
N MET A 1 -29.07 42.90 39.59
CA MET A 1 -27.72 43.15 40.15
C MET A 1 -26.77 43.46 39.00
N LYS A 2 -25.76 44.31 39.26
CA LYS A 2 -24.96 45.12 38.33
C LYS A 2 -24.33 44.41 37.11
N PRO A 3 -24.00 45.19 36.04
CA PRO A 3 -23.68 44.70 34.70
C PRO A 3 -22.18 44.44 34.48
N LEU A 4 -21.87 43.57 33.51
CA LEU A 4 -20.51 43.16 33.14
C LEU A 4 -20.00 43.97 31.93
N PHE A 5 -18.88 44.65 32.19
CA PHE A 5 -17.86 45.29 31.33
C PHE A 5 -18.00 45.31 29.80
N LEU A 6 -18.03 46.55 29.28
CA LEU A 6 -17.64 46.97 27.92
C LEU A 6 -16.16 46.68 27.65
N ALA A 7 -15.85 46.13 26.47
CA ALA A 7 -14.50 46.16 25.88
C ALA A 7 -14.44 47.22 24.77
N LEU A 8 -13.33 47.95 24.78
CA LEU A 8 -13.07 49.23 24.14
C LEU A 8 -12.82 49.08 22.61
N LEU A 9 -13.48 49.94 21.83
CA LEU A 9 -13.17 50.24 20.43
C LEU A 9 -11.88 51.08 20.34
N GLY A 10 -10.89 50.59 19.59
CA GLY A 10 -9.74 51.37 19.15
C GLY A 10 -9.89 51.77 17.68
N VAL A 11 -10.22 53.03 17.44
CA VAL A 11 -10.28 53.66 16.12
C VAL A 11 -8.95 54.35 15.86
N ILE A 12 -8.25 53.99 14.79
CA ILE A 12 -7.33 54.91 14.10
C ILE A 12 -7.54 54.73 12.60
N SER A 13 -8.32 55.64 12.04
CA SER A 13 -8.32 55.99 10.62
C SER A 13 -7.28 57.09 10.38
N LEU A 14 -6.57 57.05 9.25
CA LEU A 14 -6.15 58.18 8.40
C LEU A 14 -5.28 57.56 7.27
N SER A 15 -5.81 57.31 6.07
CA SER A 15 -5.95 58.23 4.92
C SER A 15 -4.73 58.33 4.00
N ALA A 16 -4.88 57.78 2.77
CA ALA A 16 -4.31 58.16 1.45
C ALA A 16 -2.76 58.22 1.29
N CYS A 17 -2.12 57.87 0.17
CA CYS A 17 -2.43 58.13 -1.24
C CYS A 17 -1.89 57.02 -2.18
N ALA A 18 -2.53 56.93 -3.34
CA ALA A 18 -2.14 56.14 -4.49
C ALA A 18 -0.99 56.78 -5.29
N GLN A 19 -0.15 55.95 -5.94
CA GLN A 19 0.52 56.26 -7.22
C GLN A 19 1.14 54.97 -7.80
N GLY A 20 0.85 54.69 -9.07
CA GLY A 20 1.26 53.46 -9.77
C GLY A 20 2.71 53.47 -10.25
N PRO A 21 3.23 52.34 -10.78
CA PRO A 21 4.59 52.30 -11.28
C PRO A 21 4.66 52.64 -12.76
N GLN A 22 5.36 53.74 -13.06
CA GLN A 22 5.98 54.00 -14.36
C GLN A 22 7.19 53.10 -14.59
N SER A 23 7.41 52.82 -15.87
CA SER A 23 8.53 52.07 -16.44
C SER A 23 9.91 52.64 -16.10
N GLY A 24 10.86 51.76 -15.76
CA GLY A 24 12.30 52.02 -15.84
C GLY A 24 12.97 50.92 -16.65
N ALA A 25 13.62 51.31 -17.74
CA ALA A 25 14.35 50.42 -18.64
C ALA A 25 15.81 50.21 -18.20
N ALA A 26 16.36 49.09 -18.68
CA ALA A 26 17.77 48.82 -18.98
C ALA A 26 18.74 48.49 -17.82
N GLY A 27 18.95 47.19 -17.64
CA GLY A 27 20.18 46.60 -17.10
C GLY A 27 20.37 45.20 -17.70
N LYS A 28 21.26 45.09 -18.68
CA LYS A 28 21.54 43.88 -19.47
C LYS A 28 22.57 43.01 -18.72
N ALA A 29 22.23 41.76 -18.39
CA ALA A 29 23.19 40.70 -18.05
C ALA A 29 22.59 39.32 -18.40
N PRO A 30 23.42 38.31 -18.72
CA PRO A 30 23.14 37.39 -19.81
C PRO A 30 22.49 36.07 -19.42
N GLY A 31 21.64 35.58 -20.32
CA GLY A 31 21.42 34.16 -20.65
C GLY A 31 21.37 33.16 -19.50
N SER A 32 20.22 33.05 -18.83
CA SER A 32 19.82 31.79 -18.20
C SER A 32 18.83 31.10 -19.15
N GLN A 33 19.32 30.09 -19.87
CA GLN A 33 18.45 29.17 -20.59
C GLN A 33 17.58 28.48 -19.54
N ALA A 34 16.29 28.76 -19.60
CA ALA A 34 15.27 28.03 -18.89
C ALA A 34 15.37 26.55 -19.30
N ALA A 35 15.98 25.74 -18.44
CA ALA A 35 15.81 24.31 -18.48
C ALA A 35 14.33 24.05 -18.17
N THR A 36 13.56 23.79 -19.23
CA THR A 36 12.24 23.19 -19.17
C THR A 36 12.42 21.78 -18.61
N ALA A 37 12.50 21.68 -17.28
CA ALA A 37 12.29 20.44 -16.57
C ALA A 37 10.80 20.09 -16.75
N GLY A 38 10.51 19.38 -17.83
CA GLY A 38 9.27 18.64 -17.98
C GLY A 38 9.15 17.70 -16.80
N SER A 39 8.40 18.14 -15.79
CA SER A 39 7.92 17.30 -14.71
C SER A 39 6.98 16.26 -15.32
N THR A 40 7.57 15.18 -15.81
CA THR A 40 6.84 13.95 -16.08
C THR A 40 6.53 13.34 -14.72
N ALA A 41 5.42 13.78 -14.13
CA ALA A 41 4.81 13.06 -13.04
C ALA A 41 4.67 11.59 -13.47
N PRO A 42 5.06 10.61 -12.64
CA PRO A 42 4.99 9.21 -13.03
C PRO A 42 3.55 8.88 -13.37
N THR A 43 3.31 8.53 -14.62
CA THR A 43 2.02 8.03 -15.09
C THR A 43 1.84 6.67 -14.43
N GLY A 44 0.75 6.51 -13.67
CA GLY A 44 0.45 5.24 -13.00
C GLY A 44 0.44 4.09 -14.00
N SER A 45 0.90 2.92 -13.59
CA SER A 45 0.87 1.73 -14.45
C SER A 45 -0.57 1.41 -14.82
N VAL A 46 -0.87 1.17 -16.10
CA VAL A 46 -2.22 0.87 -16.61
C VAL A 46 -2.16 -0.41 -17.44
N PRO A 47 -3.06 -1.39 -17.23
CA PRO A 47 -3.08 -2.60 -18.01
C PRO A 47 -3.48 -2.31 -19.46
N LYS A 48 -2.91 -3.05 -20.40
CA LYS A 48 -3.30 -2.96 -21.81
C LYS A 48 -4.65 -3.63 -22.02
N ALA A 49 -5.61 -2.93 -22.62
CA ALA A 49 -6.90 -3.47 -23.05
C ALA A 49 -7.13 -3.18 -24.55
N ALA A 50 -7.90 -4.04 -25.22
CA ALA A 50 -8.31 -3.78 -26.60
C ALA A 50 -9.33 -2.64 -26.65
N ALA A 51 -9.29 -1.84 -27.71
CA ALA A 51 -10.21 -0.71 -27.87
C ALA A 51 -11.68 -1.17 -27.87
N ASN A 52 -12.57 -0.34 -27.34
CA ASN A 52 -14.02 -0.59 -27.25
C ASN A 52 -14.42 -1.85 -26.48
N THR A 53 -13.54 -2.35 -25.59
CA THR A 53 -13.89 -3.41 -24.63
C THR A 53 -14.39 -2.81 -23.32
N PRO A 54 -15.18 -3.55 -22.53
CA PRO A 54 -15.54 -3.15 -21.18
C PRO A 54 -14.34 -2.82 -20.30
N GLU A 55 -13.23 -3.54 -20.44
CA GLU A 55 -11.97 -3.24 -19.75
C GLU A 55 -11.43 -1.85 -20.13
N ALA A 56 -11.45 -1.51 -21.42
CA ALA A 56 -11.01 -0.20 -21.89
C ALA A 56 -11.91 0.93 -21.38
N HIS A 57 -13.24 0.71 -21.35
CA HIS A 57 -14.18 1.67 -20.77
C HIS A 57 -13.93 1.86 -19.27
N ALA A 58 -13.69 0.78 -18.52
CA ALA A 58 -13.39 0.85 -17.10
C ALA A 58 -12.09 1.61 -16.82
N ILE A 59 -11.03 1.33 -17.58
CA ILE A 59 -9.75 2.05 -17.50
C ILE A 59 -9.96 3.54 -17.76
N ALA A 60 -10.66 3.89 -18.85
CA ALA A 60 -10.92 5.27 -19.22
C ALA A 60 -11.73 6.01 -18.15
N ALA A 61 -12.76 5.36 -17.59
CA ALA A 61 -13.58 5.93 -16.52
C ALA A 61 -12.75 6.22 -15.26
N ILE A 62 -11.90 5.28 -14.84
CA ILE A 62 -11.01 5.47 -13.68
C ILE A 62 -10.03 6.61 -13.92
N GLN A 63 -9.40 6.67 -15.10
CA GLN A 63 -8.44 7.72 -15.44
C GLN A 63 -9.09 9.10 -15.62
N ALA A 64 -10.34 9.16 -16.08
CA ALA A 64 -11.10 10.41 -16.16
C ALA A 64 -11.33 11.04 -14.78
N LEU A 65 -11.50 10.22 -13.73
CA LEU A 65 -11.60 10.70 -12.35
C LEU A 65 -10.25 11.10 -11.77
N ASN A 66 -9.20 10.30 -12.03
CA ASN A 66 -7.85 10.64 -11.61
C ASN A 66 -6.80 10.05 -12.57
N PRO A 67 -6.16 10.87 -13.43
CA PRO A 67 -5.20 10.37 -14.41
C PRO A 67 -3.88 9.89 -13.80
N ARG A 68 -3.66 10.12 -12.50
CA ARG A 68 -2.43 9.75 -11.79
C ARG A 68 -2.52 8.43 -11.04
N VAL A 69 -3.66 7.75 -11.03
CA VAL A 69 -3.77 6.45 -10.34
C VAL A 69 -3.10 5.34 -11.14
N SER A 70 -2.51 4.39 -10.42
CA SER A 70 -2.07 3.13 -10.99
C SER A 70 -3.22 2.14 -10.92
N ILE A 71 -3.51 1.51 -12.05
CA ILE A 71 -4.46 0.43 -12.19
C ILE A 71 -3.66 -0.86 -12.29
N ASP A 72 -3.74 -1.71 -11.28
CA ASP A 72 -2.96 -2.95 -11.22
C ASP A 72 -3.60 -4.08 -12.02
N LYS A 73 -4.94 -4.10 -12.06
CA LYS A 73 -5.71 -5.17 -12.71
C LYS A 73 -7.08 -4.65 -13.12
N VAL A 74 -7.59 -5.11 -14.26
CA VAL A 74 -8.99 -4.98 -14.67
C VAL A 74 -9.43 -6.30 -15.26
N ARG A 75 -10.61 -6.78 -14.86
CA ARG A 75 -11.20 -8.04 -15.33
C ARG A 75 -12.73 -8.00 -15.23
N ALA A 76 -13.41 -8.97 -15.80
CA ALA A 76 -14.85 -9.15 -15.56
C ALA A 76 -15.12 -9.34 -14.06
N ALA A 77 -16.14 -8.65 -13.54
CA ALA A 77 -16.61 -8.87 -12.18
C ALA A 77 -17.50 -10.12 -12.11
N PRO A 78 -17.59 -10.78 -10.94
CA PRO A 78 -18.55 -11.86 -10.70
C PRO A 78 -20.02 -11.40 -10.78
N ILE A 79 -20.27 -10.10 -10.60
CA ILE A 79 -21.58 -9.47 -10.82
C ILE A 79 -21.72 -9.05 -12.28
N ALA A 80 -22.82 -9.44 -12.92
CA ALA A 80 -23.06 -9.18 -14.33
C ALA A 80 -23.11 -7.68 -14.66
N GLY A 81 -22.55 -7.29 -15.80
CA GLY A 81 -22.56 -5.90 -16.28
C GLY A 81 -21.47 -5.00 -15.69
N PHE A 82 -20.51 -5.57 -14.93
CA PHE A 82 -19.42 -4.81 -14.30
C PHE A 82 -18.04 -5.43 -14.58
N ARG A 83 -17.03 -4.55 -14.63
CA ARG A 83 -15.62 -4.87 -14.46
C ARG A 83 -15.20 -4.66 -13.01
N GLU A 84 -14.36 -5.54 -12.52
CA GLU A 84 -13.61 -5.39 -11.29
C GLU A 84 -12.20 -4.88 -11.63
N ALA A 85 -11.81 -3.77 -11.03
CA ALA A 85 -10.49 -3.19 -11.14
C ALA A 85 -9.81 -3.10 -9.76
N ILE A 86 -8.50 -3.30 -9.73
CA ILE A 86 -7.66 -3.02 -8.56
C ILE A 86 -6.89 -1.75 -8.85
N VAL A 87 -7.11 -0.73 -8.04
CA VAL A 87 -6.54 0.61 -8.20
C VAL A 87 -5.91 1.01 -6.88
N GLN A 88 -4.58 1.16 -6.85
CA GLN A 88 -3.84 1.52 -5.63
C GLN A 88 -4.24 0.67 -4.41
N GLY A 89 -4.38 -0.64 -4.61
CA GLY A 89 -4.74 -1.59 -3.55
C GLY A 89 -6.19 -1.52 -3.06
N GLN A 90 -7.07 -0.87 -3.81
CA GLN A 90 -8.51 -0.86 -3.57
C GLN A 90 -9.27 -1.55 -4.70
N VAL A 91 -10.35 -2.24 -4.36
CA VAL A 91 -11.26 -2.82 -5.36
C VAL A 91 -12.25 -1.75 -5.80
N VAL A 92 -12.40 -1.63 -7.11
CA VAL A 92 -13.31 -0.71 -7.78
C VAL A 92 -14.16 -1.51 -8.74
N TYR A 93 -15.47 -1.25 -8.74
CA TYR A 93 -16.37 -1.85 -9.71
C TYR A 93 -16.85 -0.77 -10.67
N VAL A 94 -16.77 -1.05 -11.97
CA VAL A 94 -17.16 -0.12 -13.04
C VAL A 94 -18.12 -0.84 -13.98
N SER A 95 -19.23 -0.22 -14.36
CA SER A 95 -20.14 -0.82 -15.33
C SER A 95 -19.45 -1.05 -16.68
N ASP A 96 -19.89 -2.04 -17.45
CA ASP A 96 -19.28 -2.41 -18.74
C ASP A 96 -19.27 -1.27 -19.78
N ASP A 97 -20.18 -0.29 -19.62
CA ASP A 97 -20.25 0.93 -20.42
C ASP A 97 -19.42 2.10 -19.86
N GLY A 98 -18.72 1.91 -18.73
CA GLY A 98 -17.87 2.92 -18.09
C GLY A 98 -18.61 4.06 -17.39
N ARG A 99 -19.95 4.03 -17.32
CA ARG A 99 -20.76 5.16 -16.82
C ARG A 99 -20.91 5.22 -15.31
N TYR A 100 -20.92 4.06 -14.65
CA TYR A 100 -21.15 3.93 -13.22
C TYR A 100 -19.95 3.29 -12.57
N LEU A 101 -19.51 3.86 -11.45
CA LEU A 101 -18.40 3.36 -10.65
C LEU A 101 -18.82 3.37 -9.19
N PHE A 102 -18.51 2.30 -8.47
CA PHE A 102 -18.66 2.27 -7.03
C PHE A 102 -17.44 1.67 -6.34
N LEU A 103 -17.20 2.17 -5.14
CA LEU A 103 -16.18 1.69 -4.21
C LEU A 103 -16.93 1.08 -3.02
N PRO A 104 -16.65 -0.18 -2.65
CA PRO A 104 -17.31 -0.80 -1.49
C PRO A 104 -17.10 -0.02 -0.18
N GLY A 105 -16.05 0.80 -0.10
CA GLY A 105 -15.72 1.62 1.06
C GLY A 105 -15.00 0.83 2.17
N PRO A 106 -14.69 1.47 3.31
CA PRO A 106 -14.04 0.81 4.43
C PRO A 106 -14.93 -0.33 4.96
N GLN A 107 -14.39 -1.55 5.00
CA GLN A 107 -15.10 -2.78 5.41
C GLN A 107 -16.19 -3.27 4.45
N GLY A 108 -16.40 -2.59 3.31
CA GLY A 108 -17.22 -3.12 2.23
C GLY A 108 -16.42 -4.07 1.34
N ALA A 109 -17.08 -5.12 0.88
CA ALA A 109 -16.53 -6.06 -0.08
C ALA A 109 -17.66 -6.74 -0.85
N LEU A 110 -17.33 -7.30 -2.01
CA LEU A 110 -18.22 -8.20 -2.72
C LEU A 110 -18.12 -9.60 -2.11
N TYR A 111 -19.21 -10.07 -1.52
CA TYR A 111 -19.31 -11.41 -0.96
C TYR A 111 -20.11 -12.34 -1.87
N ASP A 112 -19.56 -13.54 -2.10
CA ASP A 112 -20.37 -14.68 -2.52
C ASP A 112 -21.03 -15.27 -1.27
N VAL A 113 -22.34 -15.06 -1.13
CA VAL A 113 -23.11 -15.54 0.03
C VAL A 113 -23.28 -17.05 0.01
N ALA A 114 -23.39 -17.67 -1.17
CA ALA A 114 -23.54 -19.11 -1.30
C ALA A 114 -22.24 -19.83 -0.93
N ALA A 115 -21.11 -19.34 -1.43
CA ALA A 115 -19.79 -19.87 -1.10
C ALA A 115 -19.24 -19.37 0.25
N LYS A 116 -19.87 -18.34 0.84
CA LYS A 116 -19.40 -17.62 2.05
C LYS A 116 -17.97 -17.09 1.89
N LYS A 117 -17.69 -16.45 0.75
CA LYS A 117 -16.35 -15.96 0.39
C LYS A 117 -16.35 -14.46 0.14
N ASP A 118 -15.30 -13.80 0.60
CA ASP A 118 -14.95 -12.44 0.22
C ASP A 118 -14.21 -12.47 -1.14
N LEU A 119 -14.89 -12.05 -2.21
CA LEU A 119 -14.32 -12.04 -3.56
C LEU A 119 -13.38 -10.85 -3.77
N SER A 120 -13.58 -9.76 -3.03
CA SER A 120 -12.72 -8.57 -3.06
C SER A 120 -11.34 -8.87 -2.46
N GLU A 121 -11.28 -9.56 -1.31
CA GLU A 121 -10.01 -10.00 -0.72
C GLU A 121 -9.31 -11.04 -1.59
N GLN A 122 -10.05 -11.94 -2.26
CA GLN A 122 -9.46 -12.87 -3.22
C GLN A 122 -8.81 -12.14 -4.40
N ALA A 123 -9.44 -11.07 -4.91
CA ALA A 123 -8.89 -10.22 -5.95
C ALA A 123 -7.61 -9.52 -5.51
N LEU A 124 -7.63 -8.92 -4.32
CA LEU A 124 -6.50 -8.21 -3.74
C LEU A 124 -5.34 -9.15 -3.40
N ALA A 125 -5.62 -10.33 -2.84
CA ALA A 125 -4.61 -11.33 -2.52
C ALA A 125 -3.80 -11.75 -3.76
N SER A 126 -4.48 -11.97 -4.90
CA SER A 126 -3.79 -12.24 -6.17
C SER A 126 -2.85 -11.10 -6.57
N VAL A 127 -3.29 -9.84 -6.46
CA VAL A 127 -2.45 -8.68 -6.81
C VAL A 127 -1.29 -8.52 -5.84
N ARG A 128 -1.52 -8.64 -4.53
CA ARG A 128 -0.48 -8.57 -3.49
C ARG A 128 0.58 -9.64 -3.70
N LYS A 129 0.18 -10.87 -4.05
CA LYS A 129 1.10 -11.96 -4.36
C LYS A 129 2.01 -11.61 -5.54
N ASP A 130 1.46 -11.00 -6.59
CA ASP A 130 2.24 -10.59 -7.77
C ASP A 130 3.14 -9.39 -7.48
N LEU A 131 2.66 -8.41 -6.71
CA LEU A 131 3.46 -7.28 -6.23
C LEU A 131 4.62 -7.74 -5.34
N LEU A 132 4.40 -8.68 -4.43
CA LEU A 132 5.47 -9.20 -3.57
C LEU A 132 6.57 -9.86 -4.40
N LYS A 133 6.26 -10.54 -5.51
CA LYS A 133 7.28 -11.13 -6.40
C LYS A 133 8.21 -10.08 -7.01
N THR A 134 7.80 -8.81 -7.09
CA THR A 134 8.67 -7.73 -7.59
C THR A 134 9.72 -7.30 -6.58
N ILE A 135 9.63 -7.75 -5.32
CA ILE A 135 10.61 -7.52 -4.26
C ILE A 135 11.39 -8.82 -4.02
N PRO A 136 12.63 -8.95 -4.55
CA PRO A 136 13.46 -10.13 -4.31
C PRO A 136 13.67 -10.40 -2.83
N VAL A 137 13.78 -11.66 -2.42
CA VAL A 137 14.02 -12.02 -1.01
C VAL A 137 15.33 -11.40 -0.49
N SER A 138 16.34 -11.22 -1.35
CA SER A 138 17.61 -10.53 -1.02
C SER A 138 17.44 -9.05 -0.65
N GLU A 139 16.32 -8.43 -1.05
CA GLU A 139 15.96 -7.06 -0.70
C GLU A 139 15.07 -6.98 0.56
N ARG A 140 14.72 -8.12 1.15
CA ARG A 140 13.94 -8.22 2.39
C ARG A 140 14.88 -8.49 3.57
N ILE A 141 14.43 -8.16 4.78
CA ILE A 141 15.15 -8.55 6.01
C ILE A 141 14.44 -9.75 6.62
N VAL A 142 15.06 -10.92 6.52
CA VAL A 142 14.45 -12.22 6.85
C VAL A 142 14.88 -12.72 8.24
N PHE A 143 13.90 -13.05 9.07
CA PHE A 143 14.08 -13.76 10.35
C PHE A 143 13.35 -15.10 10.26
N SER A 144 14.11 -16.18 10.17
CA SER A 144 13.57 -17.52 9.85
C SER A 144 14.02 -18.57 10.86
N PRO A 145 13.13 -19.49 11.29
CA PRO A 145 13.54 -20.73 11.94
C PRO A 145 14.19 -21.68 10.92
N PRO A 146 14.88 -22.75 11.35
CA PRO A 146 15.52 -23.70 10.42
C PRO A 146 14.55 -24.40 9.44
N ASN A 147 13.30 -24.65 9.87
CA ASN A 147 12.27 -25.32 9.05
C ASN A 147 10.95 -24.56 9.19
N PRO A 148 10.75 -23.46 8.43
CA PRO A 148 9.53 -22.68 8.54
C PRO A 148 8.33 -23.46 8.02
N LYS A 149 7.24 -23.45 8.80
CA LYS A 149 5.92 -23.94 8.40
C LYS A 149 5.17 -22.91 7.56
N TYR A 150 5.36 -21.64 7.88
CA TYR A 150 4.72 -20.51 7.21
C TYR A 150 5.75 -19.41 6.93
N THR A 151 5.55 -18.71 5.83
CA THR A 151 6.28 -17.48 5.51
C THR A 151 5.29 -16.32 5.43
N VAL A 152 5.61 -15.22 6.11
CA VAL A 152 4.83 -13.97 6.03
C VAL A 152 5.71 -12.83 5.52
N SER A 153 5.13 -12.00 4.65
CA SER A 153 5.72 -10.74 4.24
C SER A 153 5.09 -9.61 5.06
N ILE A 154 5.93 -8.78 5.69
CA ILE A 154 5.47 -7.73 6.60
C ILE A 154 6.01 -6.39 6.15
N PHE A 155 5.11 -5.51 5.73
CA PHE A 155 5.45 -4.09 5.60
C PHE A 155 5.59 -3.48 6.98
N THR A 156 6.77 -2.96 7.29
CA THR A 156 7.16 -2.48 8.61
C THR A 156 7.75 -1.08 8.56
N ASP A 157 7.62 -0.39 9.67
CA ASP A 157 8.18 0.93 9.95
C ASP A 157 9.00 0.83 11.26
N VAL A 158 10.16 1.46 11.35
CA VAL A 158 11.00 1.44 12.56
C VAL A 158 10.49 2.38 13.66
N GLU A 159 9.71 3.41 13.32
CA GLU A 159 9.05 4.34 14.23
C GLU A 159 7.65 3.89 14.65
N CYS A 160 7.12 2.81 14.08
CA CYS A 160 5.82 2.27 14.49
C CYS A 160 5.90 1.42 15.77
N GLY A 161 5.20 1.86 16.83
CA GLY A 161 5.13 1.13 18.10
C GLY A 161 4.70 -0.34 17.96
N TYR A 162 3.69 -0.64 17.14
CA TYR A 162 3.28 -2.02 16.88
C TYR A 162 4.29 -2.83 16.06
N CYS A 163 5.04 -2.18 15.16
CA CYS A 163 6.14 -2.83 14.44
C CYS A 163 7.32 -3.19 15.35
N ARG A 164 7.57 -2.35 16.36
CA ARG A 164 8.56 -2.60 17.42
C ARG A 164 8.10 -3.73 18.35
N LYS A 165 6.84 -3.70 18.79
CA LYS A 165 6.23 -4.76 19.58
C LYS A 165 6.24 -6.11 18.84
N PHE A 166 5.88 -6.13 17.56
CA PHE A 166 6.02 -7.33 16.74
C PHE A 166 7.47 -7.83 16.75
N HIS A 167 8.44 -6.93 16.56
CA HIS A 167 9.84 -7.34 16.44
C HIS A 167 10.47 -7.79 17.77
N SER A 168 10.03 -7.26 18.91
CA SER A 168 10.50 -7.75 20.21
C SER A 168 10.12 -9.20 20.48
N GLU A 169 9.13 -9.73 19.75
CA GLU A 169 8.65 -11.11 19.81
C GLU A 169 9.16 -11.96 18.64
N ILE A 170 10.13 -11.48 17.85
CA ILE A 170 10.57 -12.15 16.61
C ILE A 170 10.98 -13.62 16.82
N ALA A 171 11.63 -13.91 17.96
CA ALA A 171 12.02 -15.27 18.34
C ALA A 171 10.80 -16.17 18.61
N GLU A 172 9.72 -15.63 19.19
CA GLU A 172 8.49 -16.38 19.45
C GLU A 172 7.75 -16.72 18.16
N TYR A 173 7.71 -15.82 17.17
CA TYR A 173 7.17 -16.17 15.84
C TYR A 173 7.99 -17.29 15.18
N ASN A 174 9.32 -17.23 15.26
CA ASN A 174 10.17 -18.29 14.73
C ASN A 174 9.95 -19.63 15.46
N LYS A 175 9.76 -19.63 16.78
CA LYS A 175 9.37 -20.84 17.55
C LYS A 175 8.03 -21.43 17.12
N GLN A 176 7.09 -20.59 16.67
CA GLN A 176 5.81 -21.04 16.10
C GLN A 176 5.93 -21.62 14.68
N GLY A 177 7.14 -21.65 14.12
CA GLY A 177 7.43 -22.09 12.75
C GLY A 177 7.16 -21.03 11.69
N ILE A 178 7.18 -19.74 12.06
CA ILE A 178 6.86 -18.63 11.14
C ILE A 178 8.16 -17.92 10.74
N GLU A 179 8.46 -17.92 9.44
CA GLU A 179 9.46 -17.03 8.84
C GLU A 179 8.84 -15.65 8.60
N VAL A 180 9.55 -14.62 9.04
CA VAL A 180 9.16 -13.22 8.87
C VAL A 180 10.08 -12.54 7.88
N GLN A 181 9.51 -12.00 6.81
CA GLN A 181 10.23 -11.23 5.81
C GLN A 181 9.79 -9.76 5.86
N TYR A 182 10.64 -8.89 6.40
CA TYR A 182 10.33 -7.47 6.47
C TYR A 182 10.57 -6.73 5.16
N ILE A 183 9.65 -5.84 4.85
CA ILE A 183 9.63 -4.93 3.71
C ILE A 183 9.44 -3.52 4.27
N ALA A 184 10.21 -2.57 3.78
CA ALA A 184 10.22 -1.20 4.27
C ALA A 184 8.95 -0.44 3.87
N PHE A 185 8.33 0.21 4.84
CA PHE A 185 7.25 1.16 4.61
C PHE A 185 7.35 2.32 5.61
N PRO A 186 8.13 3.38 5.29
CA PRO A 186 8.21 4.56 6.15
C PRO A 186 6.88 5.32 6.13
N ARG A 187 6.07 5.25 7.20
CA ARG A 187 4.71 5.83 7.18
C ARG A 187 4.71 7.35 7.11
N MET A 188 5.83 7.98 7.49
CA MET A 188 6.02 9.43 7.34
C MET A 188 6.31 9.85 5.89
N GLY A 189 6.33 8.89 4.96
CA GLY A 189 6.51 9.12 3.53
C GLY A 189 7.97 9.26 3.13
N LEU A 190 8.19 9.28 1.81
CA LEU A 190 9.50 9.43 1.21
C LEU A 190 10.10 10.81 1.54
N GLY A 191 11.39 10.83 1.88
CA GLY A 191 12.15 12.03 2.24
C GLY A 191 12.13 12.38 3.74
N SER A 192 11.27 11.71 4.53
CA SER A 192 11.22 11.88 6.00
C SER A 192 12.46 11.33 6.72
N GLU A 193 12.62 11.66 8.00
CA GLU A 193 13.67 11.07 8.84
C GLU A 193 13.49 9.56 9.02
N ASP A 194 12.24 9.09 9.12
CA ASP A 194 11.92 7.65 9.12
C ASP A 194 12.40 6.98 7.82
N HIS A 195 12.15 7.60 6.66
CA HIS A 195 12.67 7.11 5.38
C HIS A 195 14.20 6.99 5.37
N LYS A 196 14.92 8.03 5.84
CA LYS A 196 16.40 8.00 5.92
C LYS A 196 16.91 6.92 6.88
N LYS A 197 16.22 6.73 8.01
CA LYS A 197 16.54 5.67 8.99
C LYS A 197 16.32 4.29 8.38
N MET A 198 15.22 4.08 7.65
CA MET A 198 14.95 2.84 6.91
C MET A 198 16.00 2.56 5.83
N ILE A 199 16.46 3.57 5.08
CA ILE A 199 17.58 3.44 4.14
C ILE A 199 18.85 3.00 4.89
N SER A 200 19.16 3.62 6.02
CA SER A 200 20.34 3.27 6.81
C SER A 200 20.31 1.81 7.29
N VAL A 201 19.14 1.30 7.67
CA VAL A 201 18.92 -0.12 7.98
C VAL A 201 19.16 -1.01 6.76
N TRP A 202 18.59 -0.68 5.61
CA TRP A 202 18.73 -1.47 4.37
C TRP A 202 20.12 -1.39 3.75
N CYS A 203 20.89 -0.35 4.05
CA CYS A 203 22.28 -0.20 3.63
C CYS A 203 23.29 -0.75 4.64
N ALA A 204 22.83 -1.35 5.74
CA ALA A 204 23.73 -1.92 6.72
C ALA A 204 24.34 -3.25 6.25
N PRO A 205 25.63 -3.53 6.56
CA PRO A 205 26.24 -4.84 6.32
C PRO A 205 25.48 -5.96 7.04
N ASP A 206 25.02 -5.70 8.27
CA ASP A 206 24.11 -6.57 9.00
C ASP A 206 22.75 -5.87 9.14
N ARG A 207 21.89 -6.09 8.15
CA ARG A 207 20.53 -5.52 8.11
C ARG A 207 19.66 -6.02 9.27
N LYS A 208 19.84 -7.27 9.73
CA LYS A 208 19.05 -7.83 10.83
C LYS A 208 19.38 -7.12 12.14
N LYS A 209 20.67 -6.95 12.43
CA LYS A 209 21.12 -6.20 13.59
C LYS A 209 20.69 -4.73 13.51
N ALA A 210 20.87 -4.08 12.35
CA ALA A 210 20.49 -2.69 12.17
C ALA A 210 18.97 -2.46 12.37
N LEU A 211 18.13 -3.36 11.84
CA LEU A 211 16.67 -3.29 12.06
C LEU A 211 16.33 -3.48 13.54
N THR A 212 16.98 -4.45 14.20
CA THR A 212 16.78 -4.73 15.63
C THR A 212 17.16 -3.52 16.48
N ASP A 213 18.32 -2.91 16.21
CA ASP A 213 18.78 -1.73 16.92
C ASP A 213 17.85 -0.53 16.68
N ALA A 214 17.45 -0.29 15.42
CA ALA A 214 16.54 0.80 15.06
C ALA A 214 15.17 0.68 15.75
N LYS A 215 14.61 -0.53 15.84
CA LYS A 215 13.33 -0.80 16.52
C LYS A 215 13.42 -0.75 18.05
N ASN A 216 14.63 -0.83 18.61
CA ASN A 216 14.91 -0.69 20.04
C ASN A 216 15.40 0.73 20.41
N ASP A 217 15.13 1.73 19.58
CA ASP A 217 15.57 3.13 19.77
C ASP A 217 17.08 3.33 19.90
N ARG A 218 17.88 2.37 19.44
CA ARG A 218 19.33 2.54 19.42
C ARG A 218 19.74 3.34 18.19
N THR A 219 20.74 4.19 18.36
CA THR A 219 21.35 4.92 17.26
C THR A 219 22.02 3.95 16.29
N ILE A 220 21.65 4.06 15.01
CA ILE A 220 22.33 3.35 13.92
C ILE A 220 23.16 4.36 13.11
N PRO A 221 24.32 3.98 12.56
CA PRO A 221 25.09 4.84 11.67
C PRO A 221 24.24 5.24 10.46
N ALA A 222 24.23 6.54 10.14
CA ALA A 222 23.63 7.02 8.91
C ALA A 222 24.37 6.42 7.71
N ARG A 223 23.61 5.84 6.78
CA ARG A 223 24.14 5.25 5.54
C ARG A 223 23.23 5.57 4.38
N ASP A 224 23.83 5.65 3.21
CA ASP A 224 23.14 5.68 1.94
C ASP A 224 23.86 4.76 0.95
N CYS A 225 23.08 4.12 0.10
CA CYS A 225 23.53 3.16 -0.89
C CYS A 225 22.42 3.00 -1.94
N LYS A 226 22.74 2.36 -3.08
CA LYS A 226 21.69 1.89 -3.99
C LYS A 226 20.82 0.87 -3.24
N ASN A 227 19.58 1.26 -2.96
CA ASN A 227 18.64 0.51 -2.14
C ASN A 227 17.25 0.45 -2.80
N THR A 228 16.36 -0.34 -2.22
CA THR A 228 15.01 -0.57 -2.74
C THR A 228 13.90 0.00 -1.85
N VAL A 229 14.21 0.84 -0.86
CA VAL A 229 13.22 1.32 0.13
C VAL A 229 12.07 2.07 -0.52
N SER A 230 12.33 2.98 -1.46
CA SER A 230 11.25 3.69 -2.18
C SER A 230 10.39 2.75 -3.02
N MET A 231 11.00 1.76 -3.68
CA MET A 231 10.27 0.74 -4.44
C MET A 231 9.37 -0.11 -3.52
N GLN A 232 9.88 -0.49 -2.36
CA GLN A 232 9.13 -1.22 -1.34
C GLN A 232 7.95 -0.40 -0.79
N TYR A 233 8.15 0.90 -0.56
CA TYR A 233 7.08 1.82 -0.20
C TYR A 233 5.99 1.86 -1.27
N ASP A 234 6.35 2.03 -2.54
CA ASP A 234 5.39 2.07 -3.66
C ASP A 234 4.62 0.75 -3.81
N VAL A 235 5.29 -0.38 -3.61
CA VAL A 235 4.64 -1.70 -3.58
C VAL A 235 3.66 -1.80 -2.39
N GLY A 236 4.00 -1.25 -1.23
CA GLY A 236 3.08 -1.17 -0.08
C GLY A 236 1.83 -0.34 -0.38
N GLN A 237 2.00 0.80 -1.05
CA GLN A 237 0.86 1.63 -1.50
C GLN A 237 -0.07 0.85 -2.43
N ARG A 238 0.49 0.18 -3.44
CA ARG A 238 -0.27 -0.65 -4.40
C ARG A 238 -0.88 -1.90 -3.77
N ALA A 239 -0.30 -2.40 -2.67
CA ALA A 239 -0.85 -3.50 -1.89
C ALA A 239 -2.08 -3.09 -1.04
N GLY A 240 -2.38 -1.79 -0.96
CA GLY A 240 -3.51 -1.25 -0.19
C GLY A 240 -3.17 -1.05 1.28
N LEU A 241 -1.89 -0.81 1.59
CA LEU A 241 -1.44 -0.62 2.95
C LEU A 241 -1.98 0.69 3.52
N THR A 242 -2.71 0.60 4.63
CA THR A 242 -3.25 1.76 5.37
C THR A 242 -2.59 1.98 6.72
N GLY A 243 -1.78 1.01 7.18
CA GLY A 243 -1.05 1.08 8.44
C GLY A 243 0.01 -0.02 8.55
N THR A 244 0.95 0.14 9.48
CA THR A 244 1.99 -0.85 9.76
C THR A 244 1.85 -1.40 11.19
N PRO A 245 2.20 -2.66 11.46
CA PRO A 245 2.59 -3.66 10.46
C PRO A 245 1.39 -4.11 9.62
N MET A 246 1.60 -4.38 8.34
CA MET A 246 0.63 -5.10 7.50
C MET A 246 1.21 -6.48 7.22
N ILE A 247 0.51 -7.54 7.65
CA ILE A 247 0.99 -8.91 7.52
C ILE A 247 0.28 -9.60 6.36
N ILE A 248 1.06 -10.10 5.40
CA ILE A 248 0.58 -10.80 4.21
C ILE A 248 1.06 -12.26 4.25
N ALA A 249 0.11 -13.19 4.14
CA ALA A 249 0.37 -14.62 4.03
C ALA A 249 0.90 -14.99 2.63
N GLU A 250 1.37 -16.23 2.45
CA GLU A 250 1.98 -16.69 1.19
C GLU A 250 1.02 -16.66 -0.02
N ASP A 251 -0.27 -16.82 0.21
CA ASP A 251 -1.30 -16.72 -0.83
C ASP A 251 -1.68 -15.28 -1.19
N GLY A 252 -1.13 -14.29 -0.47
CA GLY A 252 -1.40 -12.87 -0.64
C GLY A 252 -2.50 -12.31 0.25
N THR A 253 -3.19 -13.16 1.02
CA THR A 253 -4.23 -12.70 1.96
C THR A 253 -3.61 -11.90 3.10
N THR A 254 -4.30 -10.83 3.50
CA THR A 254 -3.93 -10.07 4.69
C THR A 254 -4.45 -10.74 5.94
N VAL A 255 -3.59 -10.95 6.93
CA VAL A 255 -3.98 -11.53 8.23
C VAL A 255 -4.14 -10.46 9.32
N GLY A 256 -4.15 -9.19 8.91
CA GLY A 256 -4.39 -8.03 9.76
C GLY A 256 -3.12 -7.22 10.07
N GLY A 257 -3.22 -6.48 11.17
CA GLY A 257 -2.15 -5.65 11.71
C GLY A 257 -1.20 -6.45 12.60
N TYR A 258 -0.82 -5.88 13.75
CA TYR A 258 -0.12 -6.66 14.78
C TYR A 258 -1.03 -7.77 15.33
N LEU A 259 -0.49 -8.99 15.37
CA LEU A 259 -1.07 -10.15 16.04
C LEU A 259 0.03 -10.82 16.88
N PRO A 260 -0.21 -11.14 18.15
CA PRO A 260 0.72 -11.94 18.95
C PRO A 260 1.07 -13.29 18.27
N PRO A 261 2.23 -13.90 18.59
CA PRO A 261 2.74 -15.09 17.91
C PRO A 261 1.74 -16.24 17.75
N GLN A 262 1.02 -16.59 18.83
CA GLN A 262 0.03 -17.65 18.80
C GLN A 262 -1.19 -17.29 17.91
N GLN A 263 -1.68 -16.07 17.99
CA GLN A 263 -2.82 -15.62 17.18
C GLN A 263 -2.46 -15.55 15.70
N LEU A 264 -1.24 -15.09 15.37
CA LEU A 264 -0.76 -15.12 13.99
C LEU A 264 -0.67 -16.56 13.47
N ARG A 265 -0.15 -17.49 14.28
CA ARG A 265 -0.12 -18.91 13.93
C ARG A 265 -1.52 -19.47 13.65
N GLU A 266 -2.50 -19.16 14.49
CA GLU A 266 -3.89 -19.59 14.31
C GLU A 266 -4.53 -18.99 13.05
N ALA A 267 -4.25 -17.71 12.76
CA ALA A 267 -4.71 -17.04 11.55
C ALA A 267 -4.12 -17.71 10.29
N LEU A 268 -2.83 -18.02 10.29
CA LEU A 268 -2.16 -18.72 9.18
C LEU A 268 -2.70 -20.14 9.00
N ASP A 269 -2.96 -20.87 10.11
CA ASP A 269 -3.61 -22.18 10.04
C ASP A 269 -5.03 -22.11 9.44
N LYS A 270 -5.78 -21.00 9.66
CA LYS A 270 -7.08 -20.77 9.00
C LYS A 270 -6.93 -20.50 7.50
N VAL A 271 -6.01 -19.61 7.11
CA VAL A 271 -5.72 -19.30 5.69
C VAL A 271 -5.32 -20.57 4.93
N ALA A 272 -4.40 -21.35 5.48
CA ALA A 272 -3.93 -22.60 4.87
C ALA A 272 -5.04 -23.65 4.69
N ARG A 273 -6.05 -23.68 5.56
CA ARG A 273 -7.24 -24.54 5.39
C ARG A 273 -8.17 -24.02 4.30
N GLY A 274 -8.39 -22.71 4.24
CA GLY A 274 -9.23 -22.07 3.22
C GLY A 274 -8.68 -22.28 1.80
N GLY A 275 -7.36 -22.20 1.62
CA GLY A 275 -6.70 -22.45 0.33
C GLY A 275 -6.68 -23.92 -0.11
N LYS A 276 -6.86 -24.88 0.80
CA LYS A 276 -6.94 -26.31 0.46
C LYS A 276 -8.34 -26.71 -0.06
N THR A 277 -9.39 -26.07 0.43
CA THR A 277 -10.77 -26.35 -0.02
C THR A 277 -11.00 -25.95 -1.48
N THR A 278 -10.27 -24.96 -2.02
CA THR A 278 -10.35 -24.57 -3.44
C THR A 278 -9.61 -25.50 -4.39
N ALA A 279 -8.59 -26.23 -3.92
CA ALA A 279 -7.83 -27.19 -4.75
C ALA A 279 -8.52 -28.55 -4.88
N ALA A 280 -9.43 -28.91 -3.96
CA ALA A 280 -10.11 -30.21 -3.94
C ALA A 280 -11.49 -30.22 -4.62
N GLY A 281 -11.93 -29.11 -5.22
CA GLY A 281 -13.25 -29.00 -5.87
C GLY A 281 -13.32 -29.45 -7.33
N GLY A 282 -12.28 -30.10 -7.86
CA GLY A 282 -12.22 -30.59 -9.23
C GLY A 282 -12.34 -32.11 -9.29
N THR A 283 -13.38 -32.57 -9.99
CA THR A 283 -13.66 -33.96 -10.41
C THR A 283 -14.21 -34.92 -9.36
N ASP A 284 -15.54 -34.91 -9.20
CA ASP A 284 -16.31 -36.16 -9.05
C ASP A 284 -17.17 -36.34 -10.31
N PRO A 285 -17.01 -37.44 -11.08
CA PRO A 285 -17.88 -37.74 -12.19
C PRO A 285 -19.24 -38.17 -11.64
N VAL A 286 -20.29 -37.49 -12.09
CA VAL A 286 -21.69 -37.90 -11.88
C VAL A 286 -21.86 -39.32 -12.42
N ALA A 287 -22.04 -40.28 -11.53
CA ALA A 287 -22.42 -41.64 -11.87
C ALA A 287 -23.84 -41.62 -12.45
N SER A 288 -23.90 -41.86 -13.76
CA SER A 288 -25.09 -42.26 -14.51
C SER A 288 -25.73 -43.48 -13.86
N THR A 289 -26.91 -43.32 -13.28
CA THR A 289 -27.84 -44.43 -13.02
C THR A 289 -28.84 -44.47 -14.17
N GLY A 290 -28.78 -45.57 -14.93
CA GLY A 290 -29.59 -45.80 -16.12
C GLY A 290 -31.05 -46.07 -15.80
N GLY A 291 -31.88 -45.80 -16.82
CA GLY A 291 -33.16 -46.45 -17.06
C GLY A 291 -33.03 -47.34 -18.30
#